data_AF-A0A370TKG1-F1
#
_entry.id   AF-A0A370TKG1-F1
#
_cell.length_a   1.000
_cell.length_b   1.000
_cell.length_c   1.000
_cell.angle_alpha   90.00
_cell.angle_beta   90.00
_cell.angle_gamma   90.00
#
_symmetry.space_group_name_H-M   'P 1'
#
loop_
_entity.id
_entity.type
_entity.pdbx_description
1 polymer ?
#
loop_
_entity_poly.entity_id
_entity_poly.type
_entity_poly.pdbx_seq_one_letter_code
_entity_poly.pdbx_strand_id
1 'polypeptide(L)'
;MSLQYCPLLSTSARNNGLQGTQAASEFLAQIQHDRKISRSQLLDGGQLQQISQTLNRPNNLHSDKIFAVQDQPDGTLLPAGYHLAYFTPSALNSSLGSDGSDRNVNPRASFTRRMWAVGEMTWTRGNPLKVGDRMT
;
A
#
# COMPACT_ATOMS: atom_id res chain seq x y z
N MET A 1 -16.98 -9.34 40.61
CA MET A 1 -17.02 -8.79 39.24
C MET A 1 -16.75 -7.31 39.32
N SER A 2 -15.52 -6.88 39.04
CA SER A 2 -15.14 -5.47 39.02
C SER A 2 -14.96 -5.05 37.56
N LEU A 3 -15.80 -4.12 37.10
CA LEU A 3 -15.66 -3.50 35.79
C LEU A 3 -14.49 -2.52 35.87
N GLN A 4 -13.34 -2.89 35.30
CA GLN A 4 -12.22 -1.96 35.14
C GLN A 4 -12.53 -0.97 34.01
N TYR A 5 -12.57 0.29 34.40
CA TYR A 5 -12.76 1.47 33.58
C TYR A 5 -11.55 1.67 32.64
N CYS A 6 -11.78 1.73 31.33
CA CYS A 6 -10.78 2.12 30.34
C CYS A 6 -10.42 3.61 30.51
N PRO A 7 -9.14 3.99 30.71
CA PRO A 7 -8.79 5.39 30.76
C PRO A 7 -8.88 6.02 29.36
N LEU A 8 -9.61 7.13 29.31
CA LEU A 8 -9.72 8.04 28.19
C LEU A 8 -8.33 8.47 27.69
N LEU A 9 -8.15 8.48 26.36
CA LEU A 9 -6.95 9.01 25.69
C LEU A 9 -6.74 10.47 26.08
N SER A 10 -5.81 10.71 27.01
CA SER A 10 -5.34 12.05 27.37
C SER A 10 -4.51 12.64 26.22
N THR A 11 -4.97 13.78 25.69
CA THR A 11 -4.19 14.60 24.76
C THR A 11 -3.53 15.72 25.55
N SER A 12 -2.40 15.44 26.20
CA SER A 12 -1.55 16.51 26.76
C SER A 12 -0.11 16.07 26.94
N ALA A 13 0.70 16.35 25.92
CA ALA A 13 2.06 16.82 26.11
C ALA A 13 2.45 17.60 24.85
N ARG A 14 2.43 18.94 24.92
CA ARG A 14 3.23 19.77 24.00
C ARG A 14 4.69 19.54 24.37
N ASN A 15 5.25 18.44 23.88
CA ASN A 15 6.68 18.25 23.92
C ASN A 15 7.26 19.24 22.93
N ASN A 16 8.30 19.97 23.34
CA ASN A 16 9.02 20.95 22.52
C ASN A 16 9.89 20.22 21.46
N GLY A 17 9.30 19.24 20.79
CA GLY A 17 9.93 18.38 19.79
C GLY A 17 10.15 19.14 18.49
N LEU A 18 11.13 18.67 17.71
CA LEU A 18 11.49 19.16 16.39
C LEU A 18 10.27 19.72 15.65
N GLN A 19 10.31 21.01 15.28
CA GLN A 19 9.27 21.60 14.45
C GLN A 19 9.10 20.73 13.20
N GLY A 20 7.85 20.53 12.74
CA GLY A 20 7.56 19.58 11.65
C GLY A 20 8.42 19.78 10.40
N THR A 21 8.79 21.02 10.09
CA THR A 21 9.70 21.38 9.00
C THR A 21 11.11 20.79 9.19
N GLN A 22 11.66 20.88 10.41
CA GLN A 22 12.97 20.32 10.72
C GLN A 22 12.94 18.79 10.63
N ALA A 23 11.92 18.16 11.22
CA ALA A 23 11.73 16.71 11.13
C ALA A 23 11.61 16.22 9.68
N ALA A 24 10.89 16.95 8.83
CA ALA A 24 10.78 16.65 7.41
C ALA A 24 12.13 16.77 6.68
N SER A 25 12.90 17.82 6.95
CA SER A 25 14.21 18.02 6.32
C SER A 25 15.21 16.91 6.68
N GLU A 26 15.27 16.52 7.95
CA GLU A 26 16.13 15.43 8.44
C GLU A 26 15.71 14.09 7.83
N PHE A 27 14.41 13.82 7.77
CA PHE A 27 13.86 12.61 7.17
C PHE A 27 14.19 12.49 5.68
N LEU A 28 14.01 13.58 4.90
CA LEU A 28 14.35 13.60 3.49
C LEU A 28 15.85 13.39 3.26
N ALA A 29 16.70 14.01 4.09
CA ALA A 29 18.13 13.77 4.05
C ALA A 29 18.46 12.29 4.32
N GLN A 30 17.80 11.65 5.31
CA GLN A 30 17.99 10.23 5.58
C GLN A 30 17.58 9.35 4.39
N ILE A 31 16.38 9.54 3.83
CA ILE A 31 15.86 8.70 2.74
C ILE A 31 16.63 8.88 1.44
N GLN A 32 17.15 10.08 1.15
CA GLN A 32 17.95 10.32 -0.05
C GLN A 32 19.24 9.49 -0.09
N HIS A 33 19.76 9.10 1.07
CA HIS A 33 20.92 8.20 1.17
C HIS A 33 20.52 6.74 1.07
N ASP A 34 19.24 6.42 1.24
CA ASP A 34 18.74 5.06 1.23
C ASP A 34 18.60 4.52 -0.20
N ARG A 35 18.80 3.21 -0.34
CA ARG A 35 18.90 2.56 -1.66
C ARG A 35 17.55 2.53 -2.36
N LYS A 36 17.58 2.66 -3.70
CA LYS A 36 16.43 2.33 -4.55
C LYS A 36 16.03 0.88 -4.31
N ILE A 37 14.81 0.66 -3.79
CA ILE A 37 14.22 -0.66 -3.67
C ILE A 37 13.38 -0.90 -4.93
N SER A 38 13.77 -1.89 -5.73
CA SER A 38 12.99 -2.38 -6.87
C SER A 38 12.42 -3.76 -6.56
N ARG A 39 11.21 -4.06 -7.04
CA ARG A 39 10.60 -5.38 -6.87
C ARG A 39 9.95 -5.81 -8.17
N SER A 40 10.23 -7.04 -8.58
CA SER A 40 9.57 -7.61 -9.75
C SER A 40 8.37 -8.45 -9.33
N GLN A 41 7.26 -8.33 -10.05
CA GLN A 41 6.04 -9.08 -9.79
C GLN A 41 5.40 -9.57 -11.10
N LEU A 42 4.91 -10.81 -11.10
CA LEU A 42 4.06 -11.35 -12.15
C LEU A 42 2.63 -10.87 -11.93
N LEU A 43 2.00 -10.36 -12.99
CA LEU A 43 0.58 -10.03 -12.97
C LEU A 43 -0.22 -11.33 -13.13
N ASP A 44 -0.47 -11.99 -12.00
CA ASP A 44 -1.26 -13.22 -11.88
C ASP A 44 -2.77 -13.00 -12.11
N GLY A 45 -3.38 -13.95 -12.81
CA GLY A 45 -4.80 -13.92 -13.17
C GLY A 45 -5.74 -14.27 -12.02
N GLY A 46 -5.30 -15.11 -11.09
CA GLY A 46 -6.05 -15.43 -9.86
C GLY A 46 -6.12 -14.23 -8.93
N GLN A 47 -5.01 -13.50 -8.77
CA GLN A 47 -4.97 -12.25 -8.02
C GLN A 47 -5.88 -11.17 -8.64
N LEU A 48 -5.94 -11.08 -9.97
CA LEU A 48 -6.85 -10.18 -10.69
C LEU A 48 -8.33 -10.51 -10.39
N GLN A 49 -8.64 -11.81 -10.38
CA GLN A 49 -9.97 -12.31 -10.06
C GLN A 49 -10.35 -11.96 -8.61
N GLN A 50 -9.44 -12.21 -7.66
CA GLN A 50 -9.66 -11.96 -6.24
C GLN A 50 -9.94 -10.48 -5.94
N ILE A 51 -9.15 -9.55 -6.50
CA ILE A 51 -9.41 -8.11 -6.29
C ILE A 51 -10.73 -7.69 -6.92
N SER A 52 -11.07 -8.24 -8.09
CA SER A 52 -12.33 -7.89 -8.77
C SER A 52 -13.55 -8.34 -7.99
N GLN A 53 -13.49 -9.50 -7.35
CA GLN A 53 -14.51 -9.98 -6.42
C GLN A 53 -14.57 -9.13 -5.15
N THR A 54 -13.40 -8.81 -4.56
CA THR A 54 -13.31 -7.99 -3.34
C THR A 54 -13.92 -6.60 -3.54
N LEU A 55 -13.73 -6.01 -4.71
CA LEU A 55 -14.30 -4.71 -5.07
C LEU A 55 -15.75 -4.80 -5.56
N ASN A 56 -16.33 -6.01 -5.65
CA ASN A 56 -17.63 -6.29 -6.25
C ASN A 56 -17.79 -5.65 -7.65
N ARG A 57 -16.77 -5.86 -8.51
CA ARG A 57 -16.69 -5.32 -9.88
C ARG A 57 -16.64 -6.45 -10.91
N PRO A 58 -17.68 -7.28 -11.03
CA PRO A 58 -17.67 -8.46 -11.90
C PRO A 58 -17.57 -8.12 -13.40
N ASN A 59 -18.15 -6.99 -13.83
CA ASN A 59 -18.26 -6.64 -15.24
C ASN A 59 -17.02 -5.94 -15.83
N ASN A 60 -16.01 -5.63 -15.00
CA ASN A 60 -14.84 -4.84 -15.44
C ASN A 60 -13.74 -5.66 -16.09
N LEU A 61 -13.79 -6.99 -15.96
CA LEU A 61 -12.82 -7.90 -16.60
C LEU A 61 -13.42 -8.56 -17.84
N HIS A 62 -14.70 -8.92 -17.77
CA HIS A 62 -15.48 -9.46 -18.88
C HIS A 62 -16.93 -8.97 -18.78
N SER A 63 -17.45 -8.35 -19.84
CA SER A 63 -18.88 -7.95 -19.90
C SER A 63 -19.82 -9.15 -19.81
N ASP A 64 -19.35 -10.33 -20.23
CA ASP A 64 -20.19 -11.50 -20.48
C ASP A 64 -19.99 -12.62 -19.44
N LYS A 65 -19.05 -12.47 -18.49
CA LYS A 65 -18.73 -13.50 -17.48
C LYS A 65 -18.74 -12.91 -16.08
N ILE A 66 -19.94 -12.66 -15.58
CA ILE A 66 -20.21 -12.00 -14.30
C ILE A 66 -19.59 -12.76 -13.12
N PHE A 67 -19.34 -14.07 -13.22
CA PHE A 67 -18.77 -14.87 -12.12
C PHE A 67 -17.91 -16.03 -12.64
N ALA A 68 -16.88 -15.75 -13.42
CA ALA A 68 -15.88 -16.78 -13.69
C ALA A 68 -15.18 -17.14 -12.37
N VAL A 69 -15.43 -18.34 -11.85
CA VAL A 69 -14.70 -18.95 -10.71
C VAL A 69 -13.25 -19.30 -11.09
N GLN A 70 -12.88 -19.07 -12.35
CA GLN A 70 -11.58 -19.39 -12.92
C GLN A 70 -10.68 -18.17 -12.98
N ASP A 71 -9.39 -18.43 -12.87
CA ASP A 71 -8.33 -17.44 -13.04
C ASP A 71 -8.46 -16.74 -14.40
N GLN A 72 -8.12 -15.46 -14.42
CA GLN A 72 -8.12 -14.69 -15.66
C GLN A 72 -7.00 -15.18 -16.58
N PRO A 73 -7.27 -15.38 -17.89
CA PRO A 73 -6.25 -15.87 -18.80
C PRO A 73 -5.17 -14.81 -19.07
N ASP A 74 -3.98 -15.27 -19.49
CA ASP A 74 -2.91 -14.41 -19.97
C ASP A 74 -3.41 -13.46 -21.07
N GLY A 75 -2.93 -12.22 -21.04
CA GLY A 75 -3.37 -11.15 -21.93
C GLY A 75 -4.62 -10.39 -21.47
N THR A 76 -5.32 -10.85 -20.42
CA THR A 76 -6.45 -10.09 -19.84
C THR A 76 -5.99 -8.73 -19.34
N LEU A 77 -6.68 -7.66 -19.73
CA LEU A 77 -6.31 -6.30 -19.36
C LEU A 77 -6.57 -6.05 -17.88
N LEU A 78 -5.58 -5.46 -17.18
CA LEU A 78 -5.76 -4.98 -15.82
C LEU A 78 -6.46 -3.62 -15.84
N PRO A 79 -7.56 -3.44 -15.08
CA PRO A 79 -8.17 -2.13 -14.90
C PRO A 79 -7.22 -1.13 -14.20
N ALA A 80 -7.50 0.16 -14.40
CA ALA A 80 -6.74 1.24 -13.78
C ALA A 80 -6.70 1.10 -12.24
N GLY A 81 -5.50 1.24 -11.68
CA GLY A 81 -5.23 1.15 -10.24
C GLY A 81 -5.09 -0.28 -9.68
N TYR A 82 -5.40 -1.33 -10.44
CA TYR A 82 -5.40 -2.69 -9.91
C TYR A 82 -3.99 -3.23 -9.63
N HIS A 83 -2.96 -2.68 -10.30
CA HIS A 83 -1.56 -3.02 -10.05
C HIS A 83 -1.12 -2.77 -8.59
N LEU A 84 -1.81 -1.89 -7.85
CA LEU A 84 -1.53 -1.64 -6.43
C LEU A 84 -1.69 -2.89 -5.55
N ALA A 85 -2.50 -3.86 -5.99
CA ALA A 85 -2.70 -5.09 -5.25
C ALA A 85 -1.55 -6.09 -5.42
N TYR A 86 -0.74 -5.95 -6.47
CA TYR A 86 0.30 -6.92 -6.82
C TYR A 86 1.57 -6.75 -6.00
N PHE A 87 1.88 -5.54 -5.55
CA PHE A 87 3.09 -5.24 -4.79
C PHE A 87 2.82 -5.25 -3.28
N THR A 88 2.51 -6.43 -2.75
CA THR A 88 2.27 -6.58 -1.32
C THR A 88 3.56 -6.43 -0.50
N PRO A 89 3.51 -5.82 0.69
CA PRO A 89 4.64 -5.80 1.60
C PRO A 89 5.07 -7.23 1.93
N SER A 90 6.39 -7.49 1.92
CA SER A 90 6.95 -8.80 2.32
C SER A 90 7.73 -8.73 3.63
N ALA A 91 7.63 -7.61 4.35
CA ALA A 91 8.27 -7.44 5.65
C ALA A 91 7.62 -8.40 6.65
N LEU A 92 8.43 -9.05 7.49
CA LEU A 92 7.94 -9.88 8.57
C LEU A 92 7.25 -9.00 9.62
N ASN A 93 6.17 -9.48 10.23
CA ASN A 93 5.49 -8.75 11.31
C ASN A 93 6.46 -8.33 12.44
N SER A 94 7.44 -9.17 12.77
CA SER A 94 8.48 -8.86 13.78
C SER A 94 9.43 -7.73 13.39
N SER A 95 9.53 -7.43 12.09
CA SER A 95 10.36 -6.34 11.55
C SER A 95 9.63 -5.00 11.47
N LEU A 96 8.31 -4.99 11.64
CA LEU A 96 7.50 -3.77 11.63
C LEU A 96 7.68 -2.97 12.94
N GLY A 97 7.53 -1.64 12.87
CA GLY A 97 7.44 -0.76 14.02
C GLY A 97 6.29 -1.14 14.96
N SER A 98 6.29 -0.57 16.17
CA SER A 98 5.21 -0.81 17.15
C SER A 98 3.83 -0.36 16.63
N ASP A 99 3.79 0.54 15.65
CA ASP A 99 2.60 1.00 14.94
C ASP A 99 2.29 0.17 13.66
N GLY A 100 3.04 -0.90 13.40
CA GLY A 100 2.89 -1.75 12.22
C GLY A 100 3.53 -1.21 10.94
N SER A 101 4.31 -0.12 11.01
CA SER A 101 4.98 0.44 9.84
C SER A 101 6.28 -0.28 9.47
N ASP A 102 6.67 -0.27 8.19
CA ASP A 102 8.07 -0.52 7.82
C ASP A 102 8.97 0.46 8.59
N ARG A 103 10.19 0.07 9.00
CA ARG A 103 11.06 0.93 9.83
C ARG A 103 12.08 1.76 9.05
N ASN A 104 12.28 1.48 7.76
CA ASN A 104 13.31 2.11 6.93
C ASN A 104 12.89 3.53 6.53
N VAL A 105 11.59 3.75 6.31
CA VAL A 105 11.02 5.02 5.85
C VAL A 105 10.23 5.72 6.96
N ASN A 106 10.84 5.85 8.14
CA ASN A 106 10.19 6.43 9.32
C ASN A 106 10.86 7.71 9.77
N PRO A 107 10.09 8.79 10.02
CA PRO A 107 10.62 9.90 10.80
C PRO A 107 11.00 9.41 12.20
N ARG A 108 11.95 10.11 12.83
CA ARG A 108 12.32 9.83 14.24
C ARG A 108 11.13 10.08 15.16
N ALA A 109 11.18 9.56 16.37
CA ALA A 109 10.18 9.87 17.40
C ALA A 109 9.98 11.40 17.53
N SER A 110 8.78 11.92 17.78
CA SER A 110 7.56 11.29 18.31
C SER A 110 6.45 11.02 17.29
N PHE A 111 6.77 10.94 15.99
CA PHE A 111 5.77 10.73 14.95
C PHE A 111 5.37 9.25 14.86
N THR A 112 4.27 8.89 15.54
CA THR A 112 3.78 7.51 15.65
C THR A 112 2.48 7.25 14.88
N ARG A 113 1.98 8.25 14.15
CA ARG A 113 0.76 8.14 13.35
C ARG A 113 1.06 8.46 11.90
N ARG A 114 0.37 7.74 11.02
CA ARG A 114 0.46 7.91 9.57
C ARG A 114 -0.90 8.22 9.02
N MET A 115 -0.91 9.05 7.99
CA MET A 115 -2.06 9.29 7.15
C MET A 115 -1.60 9.15 5.72
N TRP A 116 -2.44 8.55 4.89
CA TRP A 116 -2.28 8.68 3.46
C TRP A 116 -2.49 10.15 3.11
N ALA A 117 -1.49 10.73 2.46
CA ALA A 117 -1.64 12.04 1.85
C ALA A 117 -2.30 11.88 0.47
N VAL A 118 -2.21 12.93 -0.34
CA VAL A 118 -2.66 12.91 -1.73
C VAL A 118 -1.66 12.15 -2.62
N GLY A 119 -2.17 11.57 -3.70
CA GLY A 119 -1.36 11.04 -4.81
C GLY A 119 -2.08 11.25 -6.13
N GLU A 120 -1.31 11.38 -7.21
CA GLU A 120 -1.81 11.45 -8.58
C GLU A 120 -1.19 10.32 -9.40
N MET A 121 -1.97 9.74 -10.32
CA MET A 121 -1.50 8.70 -11.23
C MET A 121 -2.08 8.93 -12.61
N THR A 122 -1.24 8.72 -13.63
CA THR A 122 -1.64 8.76 -15.04
C THR A 122 -1.39 7.40 -15.68
N TRP A 123 -2.30 6.99 -16.57
CA TRP A 123 -2.18 5.75 -17.33
C TRP A 123 -1.79 6.04 -18.77
N THR A 124 -0.70 5.43 -19.23
CA THR A 124 -0.19 5.58 -20.59
C THR A 124 -1.12 4.89 -21.59
N ARG A 125 -1.66 5.65 -22.53
CA ARG A 125 -2.45 5.10 -23.64
C ARG A 125 -1.56 4.24 -24.54
N GLY A 126 -2.03 3.05 -24.91
CA GLY A 126 -1.29 2.13 -25.80
C GLY A 126 -0.33 1.17 -25.11
N ASN A 127 -0.14 1.27 -23.78
CA ASN A 127 0.65 0.31 -23.02
C ASN A 127 -0.15 -0.22 -21.80
N PRO A 128 -1.24 -0.98 -22.03
CA PRO A 128 -2.03 -1.52 -20.93
C PRO A 128 -1.29 -2.66 -20.24
N LEU A 129 -1.43 -2.72 -18.91
CA LEU A 129 -0.96 -3.85 -18.12
C LEU A 129 -1.87 -5.07 -18.36
N LYS A 130 -1.28 -6.26 -18.44
CA LYS A 130 -2.01 -7.49 -18.72
C LYS A 130 -1.60 -8.62 -17.80
N VAL A 131 -2.50 -9.57 -17.59
CA VAL A 131 -2.17 -10.85 -16.95
C VAL A 131 -1.07 -11.54 -17.74
N GLY A 132 -0.10 -12.11 -17.03
CA GLY A 132 1.09 -12.74 -17.60
C GLY A 132 2.29 -11.79 -17.74
N ASP A 133 2.09 -10.47 -17.66
CA ASP A 133 3.19 -9.52 -17.70
C ASP A 133 4.06 -9.60 -16.44
N ARG A 134 5.39 -9.40 -16.59
CA ARG A 134 6.32 -9.25 -15.48
C ARG A 134 6.78 -7.79 -15.37
N MET A 135 6.42 -7.14 -14.27
CA MET A 135 6.67 -5.72 -14.00
C MET A 135 7.76 -5.57 -12.91
N THR A 136 8.48 -4.44 -12.86
CA THR A 136 9.55 -4.13 -11.88
C THR A 136 9.48 -2.69 -11.37
#